data_AF-A0A7J7G9L4-F1
#
_entry.id   AF-A0A7J7G9L4-F1
#
_cell.length_a   1.000
_cell.length_b   1.000
_cell.length_c   1.000
_cell.angle_alpha   90.00
_cell.angle_beta   90.00
_cell.angle_gamma   90.00
#
_symmetry.space_group_name_H-M   'P 1'
#
loop_
_entity.id
_entity.type
_entity.pdbx_description
1 polymer ?
#
loop_
_entity_poly.entity_id
_entity_poly.type
_entity_poly.pdbx_seq_one_letter_code
_entity_poly.pdbx_strand_id
1 'polypeptide(L)'
;MLQIPILISKWKNLEILRLGGTFQMQEVLAQINIHCKNFIGLAIARAHVEQDETSAIVTLLPNIKQLFLRHAYMEKENLVMILQGCKELEYFDVRHCIGFDEGDDEILQLASRIRTFKDEGSMLYDYDDDYYPTYRVDGFHDGDFSD
;
A
#
# COMPACT_ATOMS: atom_id res chain seq x y z
N MET A 1 -0.90 25.99 1.53
CA MET A 1 -2.13 25.29 1.11
C MET A 1 -1.85 24.62 -0.23
N LEU A 2 -1.82 23.30 -0.28
CA LEU A 2 -1.52 22.56 -1.52
C LEU A 2 -2.68 22.73 -2.50
N GLN A 3 -2.37 23.08 -3.74
CA GLN A 3 -3.37 23.37 -4.79
C GLN A 3 -3.85 22.11 -5.51
N ILE A 4 -3.35 20.93 -5.14
CA ILE A 4 -3.57 19.67 -5.86
C ILE A 4 -5.08 19.36 -6.00
N PRO A 5 -5.91 19.42 -4.95
CA PRO A 5 -7.35 19.16 -5.10
C PRO A 5 -8.04 20.12 -6.08
N ILE A 6 -7.65 21.39 -6.09
CA ILE A 6 -8.22 22.42 -6.98
C ILE A 6 -7.87 22.13 -8.44
N LEU A 7 -6.66 21.62 -8.71
CA LEU A 7 -6.19 21.32 -10.06
C LEU A 7 -6.86 20.07 -10.65
N ILE A 8 -7.20 19.07 -9.83
CA ILE A 8 -7.88 17.83 -10.28
C ILE A 8 -9.21 18.13 -10.98
N SER A 9 -9.95 19.14 -10.50
CA SER A 9 -11.23 19.54 -11.11
C SER A 9 -11.11 19.89 -12.61
N LYS A 10 -9.91 20.27 -13.06
CA LYS A 10 -9.61 20.66 -14.45
C LYS A 10 -9.14 19.48 -15.32
N TRP A 11 -8.77 18.35 -14.73
CA TRP A 11 -8.21 17.21 -15.46
C TRP A 11 -9.30 16.21 -15.90
N LYS A 12 -10.15 16.64 -16.84
CA LYS A 12 -11.31 15.85 -17.29
C LYS A 12 -10.96 14.50 -17.95
N ASN A 13 -9.76 14.41 -18.51
CA ASN A 13 -9.24 13.22 -19.19
C ASN A 13 -8.22 12.46 -18.31
N LEU A 14 -8.20 12.70 -16.99
CA LEU A 14 -7.34 11.95 -16.09
C LEU A 14 -7.81 10.50 -16.02
N GLU A 15 -6.95 9.59 -16.47
CA GLU A 15 -7.20 8.15 -16.41
C GLU A 15 -6.44 7.49 -15.26
N ILE A 16 -5.18 7.89 -15.04
CA ILE A 16 -4.30 7.28 -14.03
C ILE A 16 -3.62 8.38 -13.22
N LEU A 17 -3.60 8.22 -11.90
CA LEU A 17 -2.88 9.09 -10.98
C LEU A 17 -1.88 8.29 -10.14
N ARG A 18 -0.66 8.82 -10.03
CA ARG A 18 0.35 8.32 -9.10
C ARG A 18 0.58 9.34 -7.99
N LEU A 19 0.42 8.91 -6.74
CA LEU A 19 0.72 9.71 -5.56
C LEU A 19 2.04 9.23 -4.93
N GLY A 20 2.77 10.16 -4.31
CA GLY A 20 3.99 9.87 -3.56
C GLY A 20 3.74 9.42 -2.12
N GLY A 21 2.48 9.39 -1.67
CA GLY A 21 2.06 9.03 -0.32
C GLY A 21 0.56 9.25 -0.16
N THR A 22 0.06 9.11 1.06
CA THR A 22 -1.37 9.14 1.40
C THR A 22 -1.85 10.49 1.94
N PHE A 23 -0.97 11.49 2.02
CA PHE A 23 -1.32 12.83 2.53
C PHE A 23 -2.41 13.51 1.66
N GLN A 24 -3.52 13.93 2.29
CA GLN A 24 -4.72 14.48 1.63
C GLN A 24 -5.35 13.54 0.59
N MET A 25 -5.13 12.23 0.69
CA MET A 25 -5.67 11.25 -0.24
C MET A 25 -7.19 11.34 -0.33
N GLN A 26 -7.88 11.47 0.80
CA GLN A 26 -9.34 11.58 0.87
C GLN A 26 -9.86 12.75 0.01
N GLU A 27 -9.24 13.93 0.14
CA GLU A 27 -9.62 15.14 -0.61
C GLU A 27 -9.34 14.99 -2.11
N VAL A 28 -8.17 14.42 -2.45
CA VAL A 28 -7.77 14.12 -3.83
C VAL A 28 -8.76 13.16 -4.48
N LEU A 29 -9.08 12.04 -3.82
CA LEU A 29 -10.01 11.04 -4.32
C LEU A 29 -11.43 11.59 -4.46
N ALA A 30 -11.86 12.45 -3.54
CA ALA A 30 -13.17 13.10 -3.63
C ALA A 30 -13.28 13.96 -4.89
N GLN A 31 -12.24 14.73 -5.21
CA GLN A 31 -12.21 15.53 -6.44
C GLN A 31 -12.17 14.66 -7.70
N ILE A 32 -11.44 13.55 -7.69
CA ILE A 32 -11.39 12.60 -8.81
C ILE A 32 -12.79 12.02 -9.07
N ASN A 33 -13.46 11.53 -8.03
CA ASN A 33 -14.79 10.93 -8.14
C ASN A 33 -15.82 11.90 -8.77
N ILE A 34 -15.74 13.18 -8.42
CA ILE A 34 -16.62 14.22 -8.97
C ILE A 34 -16.25 14.55 -10.42
N HIS A 35 -14.97 14.74 -10.73
CA HIS A 35 -14.54 15.45 -11.94
C HIS A 35 -13.89 14.61 -13.03
N CYS A 36 -13.35 13.44 -12.72
CA CYS A 36 -12.54 12.61 -13.62
C CYS A 36 -13.31 11.33 -14.01
N LYS A 37 -14.22 11.44 -14.98
CA LYS A 37 -15.13 10.32 -15.35
C LYS A 37 -14.44 9.18 -16.10
N ASN A 38 -13.25 9.42 -16.64
CA ASN A 38 -12.43 8.40 -17.29
C ASN A 38 -11.37 7.81 -16.36
N PHE A 39 -11.44 8.10 -15.06
CA PHE A 39 -10.44 7.62 -14.11
C PHE A 39 -10.56 6.12 -13.92
N ILE A 40 -9.45 5.40 -14.14
CA ILE A 40 -9.38 3.95 -14.09
C ILE A 40 -8.27 3.43 -13.17
N GLY A 41 -7.28 4.25 -12.79
CA GLY A 41 -6.08 3.75 -12.13
C GLY A 41 -5.46 4.65 -11.06
N LEU A 42 -5.08 4.06 -9.93
CA LEU A 42 -4.41 4.74 -8.82
C LEU A 42 -3.15 3.98 -8.42
N ALA A 43 -2.03 4.69 -8.28
CA ALA A 43 -0.77 4.12 -7.80
C ALA A 43 -0.23 4.90 -6.61
N ILE A 44 0.04 4.22 -5.50
CA ILE A 44 0.68 4.79 -4.32
C ILE A 44 1.73 3.79 -3.84
N ALA A 45 3.00 4.08 -4.11
CA ALA A 45 4.08 3.20 -3.67
C ALA A 45 4.51 3.58 -2.25
N ARG A 46 4.92 2.60 -1.43
CA ARG A 46 5.42 2.84 -0.07
C ARG A 46 4.42 3.58 0.81
N ALA A 47 3.13 3.25 0.65
CA ALA A 47 2.04 3.85 1.40
C ALA A 47 1.87 3.19 2.76
N HIS A 48 1.42 3.95 3.76
CA HIS A 48 0.75 3.39 4.93
C HIS A 48 -0.74 3.39 4.65
N VAL A 49 -1.32 2.22 4.44
CA VAL A 49 -2.73 2.04 4.08
C VAL A 49 -3.47 1.51 5.30
N GLU A 50 -3.91 2.45 6.13
CA GLU A 50 -4.71 2.18 7.31
C GLU A 50 -6.20 2.16 6.95
N GLN A 51 -7.06 2.03 7.96
CA GLN A 51 -8.50 1.91 7.77
C GLN A 51 -9.10 3.14 7.08
N ASP A 52 -8.60 4.35 7.35
CA ASP A 52 -9.11 5.60 6.78
C ASP A 52 -8.79 5.71 5.28
N GLU A 53 -7.54 5.42 4.87
CA GLU A 53 -7.14 5.37 3.47
C GLU A 53 -7.93 4.30 2.72
N THR A 54 -8.07 3.12 3.33
CA THR A 54 -8.83 1.99 2.79
C THR A 54 -10.29 2.36 2.54
N SER A 55 -10.93 2.94 3.55
CA SER A 55 -12.31 3.41 3.47
C SER A 55 -12.49 4.46 2.38
N ALA A 56 -11.51 5.35 2.22
CA ALA A 56 -11.53 6.37 1.18
C ALA A 56 -11.44 5.75 -0.23
N ILE A 57 -10.55 4.77 -0.45
CA ILE A 57 -10.47 4.03 -1.72
C ILE A 57 -11.81 3.38 -2.04
N VAL A 58 -12.34 2.58 -1.12
CA VAL A 58 -13.57 1.80 -1.35
C VAL A 58 -14.78 2.69 -1.57
N THR A 59 -14.89 3.79 -0.82
CA THR A 59 -16.06 4.68 -0.89
C THR A 59 -16.01 5.61 -2.10
N LEU A 60 -14.83 6.16 -2.41
CA LEU A 60 -14.69 7.19 -3.45
C LEU A 60 -14.35 6.61 -4.82
N LEU A 61 -13.76 5.41 -4.86
CA LEU A 61 -13.33 4.73 -6.09
C LEU A 61 -13.86 3.28 -6.16
N PRO A 62 -15.15 3.01 -5.93
CA PRO A 62 -15.68 1.63 -5.89
C PRO A 62 -15.57 0.89 -7.24
N ASN A 63 -15.43 1.61 -8.35
CA ASN A 63 -15.34 1.05 -9.70
C ASN A 63 -13.94 1.21 -10.32
N ILE A 64 -12.91 1.40 -9.50
CA ILE A 64 -11.53 1.47 -10.01
C ILE A 64 -11.11 0.14 -10.65
N LYS A 65 -10.38 0.23 -11.76
CA LYS A 65 -9.92 -0.94 -12.52
C LYS A 65 -8.51 -1.36 -12.18
N GLN A 66 -7.64 -0.40 -11.87
CA GLN A 66 -6.23 -0.65 -11.64
C GLN A 66 -5.77 0.00 -10.33
N LEU A 67 -5.22 -0.81 -9.42
CA LEU A 67 -4.68 -0.33 -8.16
C LEU A 67 -3.27 -0.88 -7.96
N PHE A 68 -2.33 0.01 -7.59
CA PHE A 68 -0.93 -0.34 -7.39
C PHE A 68 -0.47 0.18 -6.02
N LEU A 69 -0.29 -0.71 -5.06
CA LEU A 69 0.10 -0.42 -3.68
C LEU A 69 1.43 -1.10 -3.30
N ARG A 70 2.33 -1.27 -4.27
CA ARG A 70 3.63 -1.91 -4.05
C ARG A 70 4.40 -1.30 -2.87
N HIS A 71 5.04 -2.15 -2.08
CA HIS A 71 5.80 -1.77 -0.89
C HIS A 71 4.99 -1.08 0.21
N ALA A 72 3.66 -1.24 0.23
CA ALA A 72 2.83 -0.63 1.27
C ALA A 72 2.89 -1.41 2.59
N TYR A 73 2.70 -0.69 3.68
CA TYR A 73 2.29 -1.28 4.95
C TYR A 73 0.75 -1.31 4.97
N MET A 74 0.17 -2.49 5.04
CA MET A 74 -1.27 -2.71 4.94
C MET A 74 -1.66 -4.03 5.62
N GLU A 75 -2.48 -3.94 6.65
CA GLU A 75 -3.01 -5.13 7.32
C GLU A 75 -3.95 -5.92 6.40
N LYS A 76 -4.02 -7.24 6.61
CA LYS A 76 -4.86 -8.16 5.85
C LYS A 76 -6.32 -7.69 5.75
N GLU A 77 -6.88 -7.16 6.84
CA GLU A 77 -8.26 -6.67 6.92
C GLU A 77 -8.51 -5.53 5.92
N ASN A 78 -7.54 -4.62 5.77
CA ASN A 78 -7.62 -3.51 4.82
C ASN A 78 -7.54 -4.01 3.38
N LEU A 79 -6.66 -4.98 3.10
CA LEU A 79 -6.59 -5.63 1.79
C LEU A 79 -7.91 -6.32 1.43
N VAL A 80 -8.48 -7.09 2.36
CA VAL A 80 -9.79 -7.75 2.20
C VAL A 80 -10.89 -6.72 1.93
N MET A 81 -10.89 -5.60 2.66
CA MET A 81 -11.87 -4.53 2.46
C MET A 81 -11.79 -3.92 1.05
N ILE A 82 -10.58 -3.70 0.51
CA ILE A 82 -10.39 -3.26 -0.88
C ILE A 82 -10.90 -4.32 -1.85
N LEU A 83 -10.49 -5.58 -1.65
CA LEU A 83 -10.85 -6.70 -2.51
C LEU A 83 -12.36 -6.93 -2.56
N GLN A 84 -13.12 -6.61 -1.51
CA GLN A 84 -14.57 -6.72 -1.48
C GLN A 84 -15.27 -5.45 -2.00
N GLY A 85 -14.72 -4.29 -1.65
CA GLY A 85 -15.31 -2.97 -1.90
C GLY A 85 -15.16 -2.46 -3.34
N CYS A 86 -14.00 -2.70 -3.96
CA CYS A 86 -13.73 -2.27 -5.33
C CYS A 86 -14.18 -3.36 -6.34
N LYS A 87 -15.32 -3.13 -6.98
CA LYS A 87 -16.07 -4.17 -7.71
C LYS A 87 -15.60 -4.41 -9.15
N GLU A 88 -14.93 -3.44 -9.74
CA GLU A 88 -14.45 -3.48 -11.14
C GLU A 88 -12.93 -3.66 -11.23
N LEU A 89 -12.26 -4.07 -10.15
CA LEU A 89 -10.82 -4.32 -10.19
C LEU A 89 -10.48 -5.39 -11.23
N GLU A 90 -9.64 -5.00 -12.19
CA GLU A 90 -9.07 -5.87 -13.23
C GLU A 90 -7.59 -6.14 -12.94
N TYR A 91 -6.88 -5.19 -12.33
CA TYR A 91 -5.46 -5.31 -11.99
C TYR A 91 -5.19 -4.76 -10.58
N PHE A 92 -4.64 -5.59 -9.68
CA PHE A 92 -4.27 -5.17 -8.34
C PHE A 92 -2.88 -5.71 -7.97
N ASP A 93 -1.94 -4.80 -7.70
CA ASP A 93 -0.53 -5.10 -7.43
C ASP A 93 -0.14 -4.61 -6.04
N VAL A 94 0.00 -5.58 -5.14
CA VAL A 94 0.35 -5.44 -3.73
C VAL A 94 1.65 -6.19 -3.42
N ARG A 95 2.57 -6.28 -4.40
CA ARG A 95 3.87 -6.93 -4.20
C ARG A 95 4.72 -6.22 -3.15
N HIS A 96 5.48 -7.01 -2.42
CA HIS A 96 6.43 -6.54 -1.39
C HIS A 96 5.78 -5.72 -0.28
N CYS A 97 4.51 -5.98 0.04
CA CYS A 97 3.82 -5.32 1.15
C CYS A 97 4.14 -6.00 2.48
N ILE A 98 3.92 -5.26 3.57
CA ILE A 98 4.01 -5.76 4.95
C ILE A 98 2.61 -5.75 5.56
N GLY A 99 2.23 -6.84 6.24
CA GLY A 99 0.96 -6.98 6.97
C GLY A 99 0.07 -8.13 6.51
N PHE A 100 0.50 -8.91 5.51
CA PHE A 100 -0.12 -10.17 5.07
C PHE A 100 0.91 -11.01 4.30
N ASP A 101 0.76 -12.33 4.32
CA ASP A 101 1.65 -13.24 3.59
C ASP A 101 1.24 -13.40 2.12
N GLU A 102 2.24 -13.48 1.23
CA GLU A 102 2.00 -13.91 -0.14
C GLU A 102 1.33 -15.29 -0.16
N GLY A 103 0.42 -15.50 -1.10
CA GLY A 103 -0.25 -16.78 -1.29
C GLY A 103 -1.26 -17.14 -0.20
N ASP A 104 -1.68 -16.19 0.65
CA ASP A 104 -2.75 -16.40 1.63
C ASP A 104 -4.05 -16.86 0.94
N ASP A 105 -4.56 -18.03 1.35
CA ASP A 105 -5.70 -18.70 0.70
C ASP A 105 -6.97 -17.83 0.65
N GLU A 106 -7.24 -17.06 1.70
CA GLU A 106 -8.42 -16.19 1.78
C GLU A 106 -8.29 -15.01 0.81
N ILE A 107 -7.11 -14.37 0.80
CA ILE A 107 -6.79 -13.28 -0.13
C ILE A 107 -6.89 -13.78 -1.58
N LEU A 108 -6.30 -14.93 -1.89
CA LEU A 108 -6.34 -15.52 -3.23
C LEU A 108 -7.78 -15.87 -3.65
N GLN A 109 -8.59 -16.42 -2.73
CA GLN A 109 -9.99 -16.72 -3.01
C GLN A 109 -10.78 -15.45 -3.35
N LEU A 110 -10.60 -14.37 -2.58
CA LEU A 110 -11.26 -13.08 -2.83
C LEU A 110 -10.76 -12.42 -4.13
N ALA A 111 -9.47 -12.54 -4.42
CA ALA A 111 -8.84 -11.98 -5.61
C ALA A 111 -9.10 -12.81 -6.89
N SER A 112 -9.64 -14.03 -6.80
CA SER A 112 -9.90 -14.92 -7.94
C SER A 112 -10.82 -14.32 -9.02
N ARG A 113 -11.62 -13.31 -8.66
CA ARG A 113 -12.48 -12.56 -9.59
C ARG A 113 -11.73 -11.52 -10.43
N ILE A 114 -10.51 -11.16 -10.03
CA ILE A 114 -9.68 -10.13 -10.64
C ILE A 114 -8.82 -10.78 -11.72
N ARG A 115 -8.71 -10.14 -12.89
CA ARG A 115 -7.94 -10.68 -14.01
C ARG A 115 -6.46 -10.84 -13.70
N THR A 116 -5.88 -9.91 -12.92
CA THR A 116 -4.48 -9.96 -12.51
C THR A 116 -4.33 -9.46 -11.09
N PHE A 117 -4.02 -10.36 -10.18
CA PHE A 117 -3.64 -10.07 -8.81
C PHE A 117 -2.17 -10.46 -8.60
N LYS A 118 -1.43 -9.63 -7.86
CA LYS A 118 0.01 -9.82 -7.61
C LYS A 118 0.35 -9.45 -6.17
N ASP A 119 0.83 -10.42 -5.43
CA ASP A 119 1.20 -10.34 -4.01
C ASP A 119 2.61 -10.85 -3.73
N GLU A 120 3.38 -11.16 -4.78
CA GLU A 120 4.71 -11.76 -4.64
C GLU A 120 5.64 -10.91 -3.75
N GLY A 121 6.31 -11.58 -2.83
CA GLY A 121 7.24 -11.00 -1.86
C GLY A 121 6.59 -10.23 -0.72
N SER A 122 5.26 -10.28 -0.57
CA SER A 122 4.57 -9.75 0.61
C SER A 122 4.70 -10.69 1.81
N MET A 123 4.78 -10.11 3.00
CA MET A 123 5.02 -10.85 4.23
C MET A 123 4.26 -10.22 5.40
N LEU A 124 3.87 -11.03 6.38
CA LEU A 124 3.14 -10.56 7.56
C LEU A 124 3.97 -9.58 8.41
N TYR A 125 5.27 -9.84 8.56
CA TYR A 125 6.19 -9.03 9.37
C TYR A 125 7.45 -8.68 8.59
N ASP A 126 8.03 -7.52 8.90
CA ASP A 126 9.34 -7.14 8.42
C ASP A 126 10.42 -7.79 9.30
N TYR A 127 11.07 -8.83 8.79
CA TYR A 127 12.15 -9.54 9.50
C TYR A 127 13.51 -8.83 9.38
N ASP A 128 13.61 -7.69 8.69
CA ASP A 128 14.87 -6.97 8.48
C ASP A 128 15.31 -6.09 9.68
N ASP A 129 14.63 -6.14 10.83
CA ASP A 129 15.08 -5.48 12.08
C ASP A 129 15.72 -6.46 13.09
N ASP A 130 16.51 -7.41 12.59
CA ASP A 130 17.51 -8.13 13.38
C ASP A 130 18.62 -7.16 13.81
N TYR A 131 18.29 -6.22 14.72
CA TYR A 131 19.26 -5.62 15.61
C TYR A 131 19.86 -6.74 16.46
N TYR A 132 20.90 -7.41 15.95
CA TYR A 132 21.84 -8.10 16.81
C TYR A 132 22.56 -7.01 17.60
N PRO A 133 22.32 -6.84 18.92
CA PRO A 133 23.26 -6.11 19.72
C PRO A 133 24.51 -6.98 19.64
N THR A 134 25.55 -6.51 18.95
CA THR A 134 26.88 -7.08 19.13
C THR A 134 27.26 -6.73 20.56
N TYR A 135 26.85 -7.55 21.53
CA TYR A 135 27.57 -7.68 22.77
C TYR A 135 28.97 -8.08 22.33
N ARG A 136 29.84 -7.08 22.24
CA ARG A 136 31.26 -7.31 22.36
C ARG A 136 31.39 -8.14 23.62
N VAL A 137 31.81 -9.38 23.45
CA VAL A 137 32.42 -10.13 24.53
C VAL A 137 33.67 -9.32 24.83
N ASP A 138 33.52 -8.28 25.66
CA ASP A 138 34.64 -7.60 26.28
C ASP A 138 35.25 -8.66 27.17
N GLY A 139 36.20 -9.38 26.58
CA GLY A 139 37.11 -10.25 27.28
C GLY A 139 37.78 -9.40 28.35
N PHE A 140 37.35 -9.60 29.59
CA PHE A 140 38.21 -9.36 30.74
C PHE A 140 39.40 -10.32 30.59
N HIS A 141 40.44 -9.87 29.89
CA HIS A 141 41.79 -10.37 30.12
C HIS A 141 42.35 -9.54 31.27
N ASP A 142 42.34 -10.18 32.43
CA ASP A 142 43.14 -9.78 33.58
C ASP A 142 44.59 -9.60 33.14
N GLY A 143 45.19 -8.51 33.60
CA GLY A 143 46.47 -8.04 33.11
C GLY A 143 47.61 -9.00 33.33
N ASP A 144 48.66 -8.80 32.54
CA ASP A 144 50.01 -8.93 33.02
C ASP A 144 50.86 -7.81 32.44
N PHE A 145 51.47 -7.04 33.36
CA PHE A 145 52.55 -6.11 33.11
C PHE A 145 53.83 -6.91 32.82
N SER A 146 54.67 -6.44 31.90
CA SER A 146 56.12 -6.20 32.11
C SER A 146 56.81 -5.75 30.81
N ASP A 147 57.45 -4.57 30.90
CA ASP A 147 58.53 -3.93 30.13
C ASP A 147 58.73 -4.20 28.63
#